data_AF-A0A7S3EXB1-F1
#
_entry.id   AF-A0A7S3EXB1-F1
#
_cell.length_a   1.000
_cell.length_b   1.000
_cell.length_c   1.000
_cell.angle_alpha   90.00
_cell.angle_beta   90.00
_cell.angle_gamma   90.00
#
_symmetry.space_group_name_H-M   'P 1'
#
loop_
_entity.id
_entity.type
_entity.pdbx_description
1 polymer ?
#
loop_
_entity_poly.entity_id
_entity_poly.type
_entity_poly.pdbx_seq_one_letter_code
_entity_poly.pdbx_strand_id
1 'polypeptide(L)'
;MADLIGQMQMKVNDICHAYFSSIGRLQNEADQAPLQDVPAQDCRPLATQLAQEVIHSHTEMEELINTLEGVHSTEAEQLERLRHIQAQHDAVVMKLRRRTEEAEVIRSRMRCDLNDLVQEMRAEDGTAQAPLAFS
;
A
#
# COMPACT_ATOMS: atom_id res chain seq x y z
N MET A 1 0.58 7.94 -3.65
CA MET A 1 1.24 8.89 -4.58
C MET A 1 2.15 8.17 -5.58
N ALA A 2 3.10 7.33 -5.14
CA ALA A 2 3.98 6.58 -6.07
C ALA A 2 3.20 5.72 -7.09
N ASP A 3 2.06 5.15 -6.69
CA ASP A 3 1.20 4.33 -7.55
C ASP A 3 0.50 5.16 -8.65
N LEU A 4 0.05 6.37 -8.34
CA LEU A 4 -0.68 7.23 -9.29
C LEU A 4 0.22 7.75 -10.42
N ILE A 5 1.47 8.14 -10.09
CA ILE A 5 2.47 8.53 -11.09
C ILE A 5 2.81 7.33 -11.99
N GLY A 6 2.93 6.13 -11.41
CA GLY A 6 3.12 4.90 -12.18
C GLY A 6 1.94 4.61 -13.12
N GLN A 7 0.71 4.77 -12.66
CA GLN A 7 -0.50 4.62 -13.47
C GLN A 7 -0.55 5.63 -14.64
N MET A 8 -0.17 6.88 -14.41
CA MET A 8 -0.04 7.87 -15.49
C MET A 8 1.03 7.48 -16.51
N GLN A 9 2.20 7.01 -16.06
CA GLN A 9 3.27 6.58 -16.96
C GLN A 9 2.82 5.39 -17.83
N MET A 10 2.10 4.43 -17.25
CA MET A 10 1.50 3.33 -18.01
C MET A 10 0.47 3.86 -19.02
N LYS A 11 -0.42 4.78 -18.63
CA LYS A 11 -1.43 5.33 -19.55
C LYS A 11 -0.84 6.14 -20.70
N VAL A 12 0.21 6.91 -20.46
CA VAL A 12 0.94 7.58 -21.55
C VAL A 12 1.51 6.56 -22.53
N ASN A 13 2.07 5.45 -22.03
CA ASN A 13 2.57 4.39 -22.89
C ASN A 13 1.45 3.71 -23.70
N ASP A 14 0.30 3.45 -23.07
CA ASP A 14 -0.88 2.87 -23.73
C ASP A 14 -1.40 3.80 -24.84
N ILE A 15 -1.49 5.11 -24.60
CA ILE A 15 -1.90 6.10 -25.60
C ILE A 15 -0.92 6.12 -26.78
N CYS A 16 0.39 6.11 -26.51
CA CYS A 16 1.41 6.03 -27.55
C CYS A 16 1.24 4.76 -28.40
N HIS A 17 1.04 3.61 -27.77
CA HIS A 17 0.76 2.35 -28.48
C HIS A 17 -0.52 2.43 -29.30
N ALA A 18 -1.61 2.97 -28.73
CA ALA A 18 -2.87 3.15 -29.43
C ALA A 18 -2.70 4.02 -30.68
N TYR A 19 -1.90 5.10 -30.62
CA TYR A 19 -1.58 5.91 -31.79
C TYR A 19 -0.82 5.13 -32.87
N PHE A 20 0.27 4.46 -32.50
CA PHE A 20 1.08 3.71 -33.47
C PHE A 20 0.27 2.58 -34.12
N SER A 21 -0.50 1.84 -33.33
CA SER A 21 -1.35 0.77 -33.82
C SER A 21 -2.50 1.30 -34.69
N SER A 22 -3.13 2.41 -34.30
CA SER A 22 -4.21 3.02 -35.08
C SER A 22 -3.71 3.50 -36.45
N ILE A 23 -2.58 4.20 -36.48
CA ILE A 23 -1.95 4.66 -37.73
C ILE A 23 -1.57 3.46 -38.59
N GLY A 24 -0.91 2.44 -38.01
CA GLY A 24 -0.51 1.25 -38.75
C GLY A 24 -1.71 0.49 -39.33
N ARG A 25 -2.80 0.34 -38.57
CA ARG A 25 -4.04 -0.29 -39.07
C ARG A 25 -4.67 0.53 -40.20
N LEU A 26 -4.76 1.85 -40.05
CA LEU A 26 -5.28 2.72 -41.09
C LEU A 26 -4.41 2.68 -42.36
N GLN A 27 -3.09 2.60 -42.23
CA GLN A 27 -2.18 2.48 -43.37
C GLN A 27 -2.29 1.13 -44.09
N ASN A 28 -2.48 0.04 -43.34
CA ASN A 28 -2.63 -1.30 -43.91
C ASN A 28 -3.99 -1.51 -44.59
N GLU A 29 -5.04 -0.88 -44.05
CA GLU A 29 -6.42 -0.96 -44.57
C GLU A 29 -6.73 0.13 -45.61
N ALA A 30 -5.90 1.16 -45.71
CA ALA A 30 -5.98 2.12 -46.80
C ALA A 30 -5.55 1.43 -48.09
N ASP A 31 -6.50 1.17 -48.98
CA ASP A 31 -6.19 0.76 -50.35
C ASP A 31 -5.12 1.70 -50.93
N GLN A 32 -4.06 1.14 -51.51
CA GLN A 32 -3.17 1.94 -52.35
C GLN A 32 -4.02 2.49 -53.49
N ALA A 33 -4.32 3.79 -53.43
CA ALA A 33 -5.30 4.45 -54.31
C ALA A 33 -5.22 3.88 -55.73
N PRO A 34 -6.20 3.06 -56.16
CA PRO A 34 -6.12 2.42 -57.45
C PRO A 34 -6.21 3.53 -58.51
N LEU A 35 -5.29 3.51 -59.47
CA LEU A 35 -5.29 4.46 -60.59
C LEU A 35 -6.55 4.32 -61.49
N GLN A 36 -7.43 3.33 -61.25
CA GLN A 36 -8.64 3.07 -62.06
C GLN A 36 -9.76 2.39 -61.25
N ASP A 37 -10.99 2.91 -61.40
CA ASP A 37 -12.36 2.33 -61.29
C ASP A 37 -12.71 1.21 -60.28
N VAL A 38 -11.89 0.91 -59.28
CA VAL A 38 -12.30 0.04 -58.16
C VAL A 38 -12.92 0.90 -57.06
N PRO A 39 -14.13 0.59 -56.56
CA PRO A 39 -14.72 1.31 -55.43
C PRO A 39 -13.83 1.12 -54.20
N ALA A 40 -13.24 2.21 -53.72
CA ALA A 40 -12.40 2.21 -52.52
C ALA A 40 -13.18 1.67 -51.32
N GLN A 41 -12.51 0.85 -50.51
CA GLN A 41 -13.08 0.36 -49.27
C GLN A 41 -13.36 1.53 -48.30
N ASP A 42 -14.55 1.59 -47.71
CA ASP A 42 -14.90 2.66 -46.78
C ASP A 42 -14.21 2.44 -45.43
N CYS A 43 -13.06 3.10 -45.22
CA CYS A 43 -12.30 3.03 -43.97
C CYS A 43 -12.89 3.91 -42.84
N ARG A 44 -13.97 4.68 -43.09
CA ARG A 44 -14.56 5.57 -42.07
C ARG A 44 -15.00 4.86 -40.78
N PRO A 45 -15.59 3.64 -40.81
CA PRO A 45 -15.96 2.92 -39.59
C PRO A 45 -14.75 2.60 -38.73
N LEU A 46 -13.65 2.13 -39.35
CA LEU A 46 -12.40 1.81 -38.67
C LEU A 46 -11.76 3.07 -38.07
N ALA A 47 -11.68 4.15 -38.85
CA ALA A 47 -11.17 5.43 -38.35
C ALA A 47 -11.99 5.97 -37.17
N THR A 48 -13.31 5.82 -37.22
CA THR A 48 -14.21 6.25 -36.13
C THR A 48 -13.99 5.41 -34.87
N GLN A 49 -13.86 4.09 -35.01
CA GLN A 49 -13.58 3.19 -33.89
C GLN A 49 -12.24 3.54 -33.22
N LEU A 50 -11.16 3.67 -34.00
CA LEU A 50 -9.83 3.99 -33.48
C LEU A 50 -9.80 5.38 -32.82
N ALA A 51 -10.52 6.35 -33.39
CA ALA A 51 -10.67 7.67 -32.77
C ALA A 51 -11.38 7.59 -31.41
N GLN A 52 -12.43 6.76 -31.28
CA GLN A 52 -13.10 6.55 -30.00
C GLN A 52 -12.18 5.92 -28.95
N GLU A 53 -11.36 4.94 -29.34
CA GLU A 53 -10.38 4.29 -28.46
C GLU A 53 -9.32 5.28 -27.93
N VAL A 54 -8.82 6.17 -28.81
CA VAL A 54 -7.89 7.24 -28.42
C VAL A 54 -8.56 8.27 -27.50
N ILE A 55 -9.78 8.71 -27.84
CA ILE A 55 -10.53 9.68 -27.02
C ILE A 55 -10.76 9.11 -25.62
N HIS A 56 -11.19 7.85 -25.52
CA HIS A 56 -11.42 7.19 -24.25
C HIS A 56 -10.15 7.15 -23.39
N SER A 57 -9.02 6.80 -23.99
CA SER A 57 -7.72 6.77 -23.30
C SER A 57 -7.27 8.15 -22.80
N HIS A 58 -7.57 9.21 -23.55
CA HIS A 58 -7.34 10.59 -23.11
C HIS A 58 -8.27 11.01 -21.97
N THR A 59 -9.54 10.64 -22.02
CA THR A 59 -10.48 10.90 -20.90
C THR A 59 -9.99 10.25 -19.61
N GLU A 60 -9.55 8.99 -19.66
CA GLU A 60 -8.98 8.30 -18.49
C GLU A 60 -7.72 9.02 -17.97
N MET A 61 -6.87 9.56 -18.86
CA MET A 61 -5.69 10.33 -18.45
C MET A 61 -6.06 11.66 -17.79
N GLU A 62 -7.08 12.36 -18.29
CA GLU A 62 -7.59 13.59 -17.67
C GLU A 62 -8.15 13.32 -16.26
N GLU A 63 -8.85 12.19 -16.05
CA GLU A 63 -9.33 11.79 -14.73
C GLU A 63 -8.17 11.56 -13.74
N LEU A 64 -7.07 10.96 -14.20
CA LEU A 64 -5.86 10.79 -13.38
C LEU A 64 -5.20 12.13 -13.04
N ILE A 65 -5.18 13.08 -13.97
CA ILE A 65 -4.66 14.45 -13.75
C ILE A 65 -5.53 15.17 -12.71
N ASN A 66 -6.86 15.13 -12.87
CA ASN A 66 -7.79 15.73 -11.90
C ASN A 66 -7.62 15.13 -10.49
N THR A 67 -7.33 13.83 -10.42
CA THR A 67 -7.03 13.16 -9.15
C THR A 67 -5.73 13.67 -8.53
N LEU A 68 -4.69 13.95 -9.33
CA LEU A 68 -3.45 14.59 -8.85
C LEU A 68 -3.66 16.01 -8.36
N GLU A 69 -4.51 16.78 -9.04
CA GLU A 69 -4.85 18.15 -8.63
C GLU A 69 -5.58 18.18 -7.28
N GLY A 70 -6.35 17.14 -6.96
CA GLY A 70 -6.93 16.95 -5.63
C GLY A 70 -5.90 16.73 -4.50
N VAL A 71 -4.63 16.48 -4.82
CA VAL A 71 -3.53 16.22 -3.86
C VAL A 71 -2.68 17.48 -3.60
N HIS A 72 -3.21 18.67 -3.89
CA HIS A 72 -2.54 19.94 -3.62
C HIS A 72 -2.52 20.30 -2.13
N SER A 73 -1.72 19.57 -1.37
CA SER A 73 -1.09 20.09 -0.16
C SER A 73 0.30 20.61 -0.56
N THR A 74 0.65 21.82 -0.17
CA THR A 74 2.01 22.34 -0.40
C THR A 74 3.05 21.44 0.28
N GLU A 75 4.29 21.42 -0.22
CA GLU A 75 5.38 20.66 0.43
C GLU A 75 5.50 21.02 1.93
N ALA A 76 5.28 22.30 2.26
CA ALA A 76 5.26 22.78 3.64
C ALA A 76 4.14 22.12 4.47
N GLU A 77 2.93 22.01 3.93
CA GLU A 77 1.81 21.31 4.61
C GLU A 77 2.06 19.81 4.74
N GLN A 78 2.68 19.18 3.73
CA GLN A 78 3.06 17.77 3.79
C GLN A 78 4.12 17.51 4.86
N LEU A 79 5.13 18.38 4.93
CA LEU A 79 6.17 18.33 5.96
C LEU A 79 5.60 18.56 7.36
N GLU A 80 4.69 19.52 7.52
CA GLU A 80 4.05 19.78 8.81
C GLU A 80 3.17 18.61 9.25
N ARG A 81 2.42 18.02 8.32
CA ARG A 81 1.65 16.79 8.57
C ARG A 81 2.56 15.63 8.98
N LEU A 82 3.72 15.50 8.33
CA LEU A 82 4.70 14.45 8.65
C LEU A 82 5.28 14.63 10.06
N ARG A 83 5.64 15.88 10.43
CA ARG A 83 6.07 16.22 11.79
C ARG A 83 4.99 15.92 12.83
N HIS A 84 3.74 16.26 12.53
CA HIS A 84 2.61 15.97 13.42
C HIS A 84 2.45 14.46 13.66
N ILE A 85 2.47 13.66 12.59
CA ILE A 85 2.39 12.20 12.67
C ILE A 85 3.57 11.64 13.46
N GLN A 86 4.78 12.15 13.24
CA GLN A 86 5.97 11.72 13.96
C GLN A 86 5.86 12.00 15.47
N ALA A 87 5.37 13.18 15.84
CA ALA A 87 5.12 13.51 17.25
C ALA A 87 4.06 12.58 17.89
N GLN A 88 2.99 12.26 17.17
CA GLN A 88 1.97 11.32 17.64
C GLN A 88 2.55 9.90 17.81
N HIS A 89 3.35 9.45 16.85
CA HIS A 89 4.02 8.16 16.89
C HIS A 89 4.94 8.08 18.12
N ASP A 90 5.77 9.09 18.35
CA ASP A 90 6.70 9.12 19.49
C ASP A 90 5.96 9.11 20.84
N ALA A 91 4.86 9.85 20.95
CA ALA A 91 4.01 9.83 22.13
C ALA A 91 3.41 8.43 22.39
N VAL A 92 2.97 7.75 21.33
CA VAL A 92 2.45 6.37 21.43
C VAL A 92 3.55 5.39 21.82
N VAL A 93 4.75 5.50 21.25
CA VAL A 93 5.91 4.66 21.59
C VAL A 93 6.32 4.85 23.05
N MET A 94 6.39 6.09 23.53
CA MET A 94 6.69 6.38 24.95
C MET A 94 5.66 5.75 25.89
N LYS A 95 4.37 5.86 25.54
CA LYS A 95 3.28 5.24 26.31
C LYS A 95 3.39 3.72 26.33
N LEU A 96 3.74 3.10 25.19
CA LEU A 96 3.98 1.67 25.09
C LEU A 96 5.16 1.23 25.96
N ARG A 97 6.31 1.94 25.88
CA ARG A 97 7.49 1.66 26.70
C ARG A 97 7.18 1.68 28.19
N ARG A 98 6.48 2.72 28.65
CA ARG A 98 6.07 2.82 30.06
C ARG A 98 5.19 1.65 30.48
N ARG A 99 4.21 1.28 29.65
CA ARG A 99 3.33 0.12 29.95
C ARG A 99 4.09 -1.20 29.97
N THR A 100 5.09 -1.36 29.10
CA THR A 100 5.93 -2.57 29.10
C THR A 100 6.80 -2.63 30.35
N GLU A 101 7.39 -1.51 30.79
CA GLU A 101 8.14 -1.43 32.04
C GLU A 101 7.26 -1.75 33.26
N GLU A 102 6.06 -1.17 33.34
CA GLU A 102 5.08 -1.47 34.39
C GLU A 102 4.71 -2.96 34.41
N ALA A 103 4.49 -3.57 33.24
CA ALA A 103 4.20 -5.00 33.12
C ALA A 103 5.38 -5.89 33.55
N GLU A 104 6.63 -5.49 33.26
CA GLU A 104 7.82 -6.22 33.69
C GLU A 104 8.04 -6.17 35.20
N VAL A 105 7.75 -5.03 35.83
CA VAL A 105 7.77 -4.92 37.30
C VAL A 105 6.76 -5.87 37.93
N ILE A 106 5.53 -5.89 37.42
CA ILE A 106 4.48 -6.80 37.92
C ILE A 106 4.90 -8.26 37.73
N ARG A 107 5.41 -8.61 36.53
CA ARG A 107 5.89 -9.96 36.23
C ARG A 107 7.01 -10.39 37.18
N SER A 108 7.92 -9.48 37.51
CA SER A 108 9.03 -9.74 38.41
C SER A 108 8.56 -10.00 39.84
N ARG A 109 7.57 -9.23 40.33
CA ARG A 109 6.94 -9.44 41.64
C ARG A 109 6.24 -10.80 41.70
N MET A 110 5.38 -11.10 40.73
CA MET A 110 4.67 -12.38 40.68
C MET A 110 5.64 -13.57 40.66
N ARG A 111 6.80 -13.43 40.00
CA ARG A 111 7.85 -14.46 40.02
C ARG A 111 8.48 -14.64 41.40
N CYS A 112 8.70 -13.55 42.15
CA CYS A 112 9.17 -13.65 43.54
C CYS A 112 8.13 -14.33 44.42
N ASP A 113 6.88 -13.88 44.39
CA ASP A 113 5.79 -14.45 45.19
C ASP A 113 5.61 -15.95 44.91
N LEU A 114 5.68 -16.37 43.63
CA LEU A 114 5.62 -17.79 43.25
C LEU A 114 6.83 -18.58 43.76
N ASN A 115 8.03 -18.01 43.73
CA ASN A 115 9.22 -18.68 44.25
C ASN A 115 9.13 -18.87 45.77
N ASP A 116 8.65 -17.85 46.49
CA ASP A 116 8.48 -17.91 47.94
C ASP A 116 7.46 -18.99 48.31
N LEU A 117 6.31 -19.03 47.62
CA LEU A 117 5.30 -20.09 47.80
C LEU A 117 5.86 -21.49 47.54
N VAL A 118 6.67 -21.65 46.47
CA VAL A 118 7.32 -22.94 46.17
C VAL A 118 8.33 -23.33 47.25
N GLN A 119 9.05 -22.37 47.84
CA GLN A 119 9.96 -22.66 48.94
C GLN A 119 9.22 -23.04 50.23
N GLU A 120 8.11 -22.37 50.54
CA GLU A 120 7.25 -22.70 51.68
C GLU A 120 6.70 -24.14 51.57
N MET A 121 6.13 -24.51 50.42
CA MET A 121 5.63 -25.88 50.20
C MET A 121 6.74 -26.93 50.37
N ARG A 122 7.96 -26.64 49.89
CA ARG A 122 9.12 -27.55 50.05
C ARG A 122 9.57 -27.66 51.50
N ALA A 123 9.49 -26.58 52.27
CA ALA A 123 9.83 -26.57 53.69
C ALA A 123 8.81 -27.39 54.50
N GLU A 124 7.51 -27.26 54.19
CA GLU A 124 6.44 -28.04 54.80
C GLU A 124 6.62 -29.55 54.54
N ASP A 125 6.89 -29.95 53.29
CA ASP A 125 7.16 -31.35 52.93
C ASP A 125 8.44 -31.91 53.61
N GLY A 126 9.46 -31.07 53.82
CA GLY A 126 10.70 -31.45 54.52
C GLY A 126 10.54 -31.65 56.03
N THR A 127 9.61 -30.92 56.67
CA THR A 127 9.31 -31.08 58.10
C THR A 127 8.47 -32.31 58.43
N ALA A 128 7.67 -32.80 57.47
CA ALA A 128 6.88 -34.03 57.63
C ALA A 128 7.74 -35.32 57.61
N GLN A 129 9.02 -35.25 57.24
CA GLN A 129 9.94 -36.40 57.17
C GLN A 129 10.96 -36.48 58.32
N ALA A 130 10.87 -35.64 59.36
CA ALA A 130 11.76 -35.77 60.52
C ALA A 130 11.42 -37.08 61.29
N PRO A 131 12.32 -38.08 61.34
CA PRO A 131 12.03 -39.33 62.02
C PRO A 131 11.94 -39.09 63.52
N LEU A 132 10.81 -39.50 64.11
CA LEU A 132 10.64 -39.59 65.56
C LEU A 132 11.77 -40.46 66.12
N ALA A 133 12.78 -39.83 66.70
CA ALA A 133 13.83 -40.50 67.43
C ALA A 133 13.21 -41.08 68.72
N PHE A 134 12.81 -42.36 68.65
CA PHE A 134 12.41 -43.12 69.82
C PHE A 134 13.64 -43.36 70.70
N SER A 135 13.53 -42.93 71.97
CA SER A 135 14.46 -43.20 73.06
C SER A 135 14.21 -44.58 73.68
#